data_AF-A0A7C6MXL9-F1
#
_entry.id   AF-A0A7C6MXL9-F1
#
_cell.length_a   1.000
_cell.length_b   1.000
_cell.length_c   1.000
_cell.angle_alpha   90.00
_cell.angle_beta   90.00
_cell.angle_gamma   90.00
#
_symmetry.space_group_name_H-M   'P 1'
#
loop_
_entity.id
_entity.type
_entity.pdbx_description
1 polymer ?
#
loop_
_entity_poly.entity_id
_entity_poly.type
_entity_poly.pdbx_seq_one_letter_code
_entity_poly.pdbx_strand_id
1 'polypeptide(L)'
;MARYRMKPRLKIFLFLLVALVVVSTLVTQQLELNRLNKDKSQIISKIEDLKKENEYIKQQINAADTDEFVENAAREKLGMVKEGEIKYMPVE
;
A
#
# COMPACT_ATOMS: atom_id res chain seq x y z
N MET A 1 43.96 18.92 47.36
CA MET A 1 43.22 18.34 46.21
C MET A 1 43.55 19.13 44.95
N ALA A 2 44.25 18.54 43.99
CA ALA A 2 44.64 19.24 42.76
C ALA A 2 43.43 19.42 41.83
N ARG A 3 42.96 20.65 41.64
CA ARG A 3 41.93 20.96 40.64
C ARG A 3 42.56 20.90 39.25
N TYR A 4 42.29 19.83 38.50
CA TYR A 4 42.74 19.71 37.11
C TYR A 4 42.10 20.80 36.25
N ARG A 5 42.84 21.89 35.98
CA ARG A 5 42.43 22.96 35.06
C ARG A 5 42.78 22.51 33.63
N MET A 6 41.80 21.97 32.91
CA MET A 6 41.96 21.69 31.48
C MET A 6 42.27 22.98 30.72
N LYS A 7 43.31 22.96 29.88
CA LYS A 7 43.64 24.08 28.99
C LYS A 7 42.45 24.36 28.06
N PRO A 8 42.13 25.63 27.75
CA PRO A 8 40.96 25.98 26.94
C PRO A 8 40.94 25.30 25.56
N ARG A 9 42.12 25.06 24.98
CA ARG A 9 42.26 24.30 23.71
C ARG A 9 41.74 22.86 23.78
N LEU A 10 41.93 22.19 24.92
CA LEU A 10 41.46 20.81 25.11
C LEU A 10 39.93 20.75 25.23
N LYS A 11 39.32 21.76 25.87
CA LYS A 11 37.86 21.87 25.96
C LYS A 11 37.21 22.09 24.59
N ILE A 12 37.82 22.96 23.77
CA ILE A 12 37.36 23.21 22.39
C ILE A 12 37.49 21.94 21.56
N PHE A 13 38.61 21.23 21.65
CA PHE A 13 38.80 19.97 20.94
C PHE A 13 37.75 18.92 21.33
N LEU A 14 37.50 18.73 22.63
CA LEU A 14 36.48 17.79 23.09
C LEU A 14 35.07 18.20 22.63
N PHE A 15 34.75 19.49 22.65
CA PHE A 15 33.49 20.01 22.14
C PHE A 15 33.33 19.72 20.65
N LEU A 16 34.36 19.95 19.84
CA LEU A 16 34.33 19.66 18.40
C LEU A 16 34.15 18.16 18.13
N LEU A 17 34.77 17.30 18.93
CA LEU A 17 34.61 15.85 18.82
C LEU A 17 33.16 15.43 19.09
N VAL A 18 32.56 15.95 20.17
CA VAL A 18 31.15 15.70 20.48
C VAL A 18 30.23 16.25 19.38
N ALA A 19 30.49 17.47 18.92
CA ALA A 19 29.71 18.08 17.84
C ALA A 19 29.76 17.25 16.56
N LEU A 20 30.93 16.69 16.21
CA LEU A 20 31.10 15.85 15.03
C LEU A 20 30.25 14.57 15.13
N VAL A 21 30.23 13.91 16.29
CA VAL A 21 29.40 12.71 16.53
C VAL A 21 27.91 13.05 16.46
N VAL A 22 27.50 14.19 17.02
CA VAL A 22 26.10 14.62 16.96
C VAL A 22 25.69 14.91 15.52
N VAL A 23 26.50 15.67 14.78
CA VAL A 23 26.22 16.01 13.38
C VAL A 23 26.17 14.75 12.51
N SER A 24 27.11 13.82 12.67
CA SER A 24 27.08 12.57 11.89
C SER A 24 25.82 11.75 12.18
N THR A 25 25.43 11.64 13.45
CA THR A 25 24.21 10.94 13.87
C THR A 25 22.94 11.59 13.29
N LEU A 26 22.86 12.93 13.32
CA LEU A 26 21.72 13.65 12.77
C LEU A 26 21.61 13.46 11.25
N VAL A 27 22.73 13.49 10.53
CA VAL A 27 22.74 13.23 9.08
C VAL A 27 22.25 11.83 8.77
N THR A 28 22.75 10.80 9.47
CA THR A 28 22.30 9.42 9.24
C THR A 28 20.82 9.24 9.56
N GLN A 29 20.35 9.81 10.68
CA GLN A 29 18.94 9.76 11.05
C GLN A 29 18.05 10.47 10.03
N GLN A 30 18.47 11.61 9.50
CA GLN A 30 17.70 12.33 8.48
C GLN A 30 17.55 11.52 7.19
N LEU A 31 18.61 10.83 6.76
CA LEU A 31 18.55 9.96 5.57
C LEU A 31 17.62 8.77 5.79
N GLU A 32 17.69 8.15 6.97
CA GLU A 32 16.83 7.02 7.33
C GLU A 32 15.35 7.44 7.41
N LEU A 33 15.06 8.58 8.02
CA LEU A 33 13.71 9.15 8.07
C LEU A 33 13.16 9.43 6.66
N ASN A 34 13.98 9.98 5.78
CA ASN A 34 13.58 10.22 4.40
C ASN A 34 13.26 8.92 3.66
N ARG A 35 14.08 7.86 3.86
CA ARG A 35 13.81 6.53 3.28
C ARG A 35 12.51 5.96 3.82
N LEU A 36 12.33 5.97 5.13
CA LEU A 36 11.14 5.43 5.78
C LEU A 36 9.86 6.16 5.37
N ASN A 37 9.91 7.49 5.19
CA ASN A 37 8.79 8.27 4.70
C ASN A 37 8.43 7.92 3.25
N LYS A 38 9.43 7.68 2.40
CA LYS A 38 9.21 7.22 1.02
C LYS A 38 8.57 5.84 1.00
N ASP A 39 9.10 4.90 1.77
CA ASP A 39 8.56 3.53 1.88
C ASP A 39 7.12 3.56 2.39
N LYS A 40 6.85 4.36 3.43
CA LYS A 40 5.49 4.57 3.96
C LYS A 40 4.54 5.10 2.89
N SER A 41 4.95 6.10 2.12
CA SER A 41 4.13 6.67 1.04
C SER A 41 3.81 5.62 -0.04
N GLN A 42 4.79 4.78 -0.41
CA GLN A 42 4.59 3.71 -1.38
C GLN A 42 3.64 2.63 -0.86
N ILE A 43 3.78 2.23 0.40
CA ILE A 43 2.89 1.26 1.04
C ILE A 43 1.46 1.79 1.10
N ILE A 44 1.27 3.06 1.48
CA ILE A 44 -0.06 3.69 1.51
C ILE A 44 -0.70 3.70 0.12
N SER A 45 0.05 4.10 -0.92
CA SER A 45 -0.43 4.05 -2.30
C SER A 45 -0.88 2.64 -2.69
N LYS A 46 -0.07 1.62 -2.36
CA LYS A 46 -0.40 0.22 -2.65
C LYS A 46 -1.66 -0.25 -1.91
N ILE A 47 -1.87 0.20 -0.68
CA ILE A 47 -3.10 -0.09 0.07
C ILE A 47 -4.31 0.55 -0.60
N GLU A 48 -4.19 1.79 -1.07
CA GLU A 48 -5.28 2.47 -1.78
C GLU A 48 -5.62 1.77 -3.11
N ASP A 49 -4.61 1.36 -3.87
CA ASP A 49 -4.80 0.63 -5.12
C ASP A 49 -5.49 -0.72 -4.88
N LEU A 50 -5.02 -1.50 -3.89
CA LEU A 50 -5.64 -2.78 -3.52
C LEU A 50 -7.07 -2.61 -3.00
N LYS A 51 -7.37 -1.50 -2.30
CA LYS A 51 -8.75 -1.21 -1.87
C LYS A 51 -9.66 -0.95 -3.06
N LYS A 52 -9.21 -0.16 -4.04
CA LYS A 52 -9.97 0.08 -5.28
C LYS A 52 -10.19 -1.21 -6.07
N GLU A 53 -9.16 -2.05 -6.18
CA GLU A 53 -9.27 -3.35 -6.84
C GLU A 53 -10.29 -4.24 -6.13
N ASN A 54 -10.25 -4.29 -4.80
CA ASN A 54 -11.21 -5.05 -3.99
C ASN A 54 -12.65 -4.53 -4.17
N GLU A 55 -12.85 -3.21 -4.16
CA GLU A 55 -14.16 -2.59 -4.44
C GLU A 55 -14.66 -2.94 -5.85
N TYR A 56 -13.79 -2.86 -6.85
CA TYR A 56 -14.11 -3.24 -8.23
C TYR A 56 -14.51 -4.72 -8.35
N ILE A 57 -13.76 -5.62 -7.71
CA ILE A 57 -14.09 -7.06 -7.68
C ILE A 57 -15.42 -7.29 -6.97
N LYS A 58 -15.68 -6.62 -5.84
CA LYS A 58 -16.96 -6.70 -5.14
C LYS A 58 -18.14 -6.23 -6.00
N GLN A 59 -17.96 -5.16 -6.76
CA GLN A 59 -18.98 -4.71 -7.71
C GLN A 59 -19.25 -5.75 -8.79
N GLN A 60 -18.20 -6.40 -9.32
CA GLN A 60 -18.36 -7.48 -10.30
C GLN A 60 -19.06 -8.70 -9.70
N ILE A 61 -18.73 -9.09 -8.46
CA ILE A 61 -19.42 -10.19 -7.75
C ILE A 61 -20.88 -9.84 -7.57
N ASN A 62 -21.19 -8.64 -7.07
CA ASN A 62 -22.58 -8.21 -6.88
C ASN A 62 -23.36 -8.16 -8.21
N ALA A 63 -22.71 -7.76 -9.30
CA ALA A 63 -23.31 -7.80 -10.63
C ALA A 63 -23.53 -9.24 -11.12
N ALA A 64 -22.60 -10.15 -10.84
CA ALA A 64 -22.72 -11.57 -11.17
C ALA A 64 -23.76 -12.32 -10.31
N ASP A 65 -23.96 -11.88 -9.06
CA ASP A 65 -24.97 -12.38 -8.12
C ASP A 65 -26.37 -11.77 -8.36
N THR A 66 -26.56 -10.93 -9.39
CA THR A 66 -27.90 -10.53 -9.79
C THR A 66 -28.60 -11.69 -10.50
N ASP A 67 -29.86 -11.92 -10.15
CA ASP A 67 -30.71 -12.93 -10.81
C ASP A 67 -30.72 -12.76 -12.34
N GLU A 68 -30.57 -11.53 -12.84
CA GLU A 68 -30.47 -11.22 -14.27
C GLU A 68 -29.19 -11.78 -14.91
N PHE A 69 -28.04 -11.68 -14.25
CA PHE A 69 -26.78 -12.23 -14.77
C PHE A 69 -26.80 -13.76 -14.72
N VAL A 70 -27.38 -14.35 -13.66
CA VAL A 70 -27.58 -15.81 -13.55
C VAL A 70 -28.56 -16.31 -14.62
N GLU A 71 -29.67 -15.62 -14.83
CA GLU A 71 -30.68 -15.95 -15.85
C GLU A 71 -30.08 -15.84 -17.26
N ASN A 72 -29.30 -14.79 -17.54
CA ASN A 72 -28.61 -14.63 -18.83
C ASN A 72 -27.52 -15.69 -19.04
N ALA A 73 -26.71 -16.00 -18.03
CA ALA A 73 -25.73 -17.09 -18.11
C ALA A 73 -26.39 -18.46 -18.29
N ALA A 74 -27.54 -18.71 -17.64
CA ALA A 74 -28.31 -19.93 -17.82
C ALA A 74 -28.92 -20.02 -19.24
N ARG A 75 -29.39 -18.91 -19.80
CA ARG A 75 -29.87 -18.84 -21.20
C ARG A 75 -28.75 -19.07 -22.20
N GLU A 76 -27.62 -18.40 -22.06
CA GLU A 76 -26.51 -18.46 -23.04
C GLU A 76 -25.70 -19.77 -22.94
N LYS A 77 -25.33 -20.19 -21.73
CA LYS A 77 -24.41 -21.34 -21.54
C LYS A 77 -25.12 -22.67 -21.38
N LEU A 78 -26.27 -22.66 -20.71
CA LEU A 78 -27.03 -23.88 -20.42
C LEU A 78 -28.25 -24.03 -21.34
N GLY A 79 -28.58 -23.00 -22.12
CA GLY A 79 -29.74 -23.00 -23.00
C GLY A 79 -31.06 -23.18 -22.25
N MET A 80 -31.09 -22.81 -20.97
CA MET A 80 -32.26 -22.88 -20.10
C MET A 80 -33.25 -21.77 -20.45
N VAL A 81 -34.55 -22.05 -20.34
CA VAL A 81 -35.63 -21.11 -20.62
C VAL A 81 -36.57 -21.05 -19.43
N LYS A 82 -37.21 -19.90 -19.20
CA LYS A 82 -38.12 -19.71 -18.07
C LYS A 82 -39.41 -20.49 -18.30
N GLU A 83 -40.13 -20.81 -17.23
CA GLU A 83 -41.38 -21.58 -17.32
C GLU A 83 -42.40 -20.81 -18.17
N GLY A 84 -42.75 -21.35 -19.34
CA GLY A 84 -43.61 -20.70 -20.35
C GLY A 84 -42.90 -20.14 -21.60
N GLU A 85 -41.57 -20.17 -21.69
CA GLU A 85 -40.80 -19.75 -22.88
C GLU A 85 -40.53 -20.94 -23.84
N ILE A 86 -40.59 -20.69 -25.16
CA ILE A 86 -40.33 -21.71 -26.21
C ILE A 86 -38.95 -21.48 -26.82
N LYS A 87 -38.04 -22.47 -26.68
CA LYS A 87 -36.69 -22.43 -27.26
C LYS A 87 -36.76 -22.74 -28.77
N TYR A 88 -36.43 -21.77 -29.62
CA TYR A 88 -36.32 -21.99 -31.06
C TYR A 88 -34.92 -22.56 -31.39
N MET A 89 -34.85 -23.83 -31.81
CA MET A 89 -33.62 -24.40 -32.35
C MET A 89 -33.73 -24.48 -33.87
N PRO A 90 -32.87 -23.79 -34.65
CA PRO A 90 -32.83 -23.98 -36.09
C PRO A 90 -32.42 -25.43 -36.38
N VAL A 91 -33.27 -26.11 -37.15
CA VAL A 91 -33.03 -27.47 -37.64
C VAL A 91 -32.28 -27.32 -38.96
N GLU A 92 -31.01 -27.74 -39.01
CA GLU A 92 -30.31 -28.02 -40.28
C GLU A 92 -30.52 -29.48 -40.69
#